data_AF-A0A814MAS5-F1
#
_entry.id   AF-A0A814MAS5-F1
#
_cell.length_a   1.000
_cell.length_b   1.000
_cell.length_c   1.000
_cell.angle_alpha   90.00
_cell.angle_beta   90.00
_cell.angle_gamma   90.00
#
_symmetry.space_group_name_H-M   'P 1'
#
loop_
_entity.id
_entity.type
_entity.pdbx_description
1 polymer ?
#
loop_
_entity_poly.entity_id
_entity_poly.type
_entity_poly.pdbx_seq_one_letter_code
_entity_poly.pdbx_strand_id
1 'polypeptide(L)'
;MYVQEYDEYCPASNTRRVYISYLDTVHFFLGRNFIVKVYIMKFQIAYLDYAKQHGYMHGHIWARPASEDVDYIFHCHLPEQHLPK
;
A
#
# COMPACT_ATOMS: atom_id res chain seq x y z
N MET A 1 3.36 4.99 -0.63
CA MET A 1 2.20 4.24 -1.16
C MET A 1 1.68 5.00 -2.36
N TYR A 2 1.58 4.35 -3.52
CA TYR A 2 0.95 4.89 -4.72
C TYR A 2 -0.40 4.20 -4.94
N VAL A 3 -1.42 5.02 -5.18
CA VAL A 3 -2.80 4.57 -5.35
C VAL A 3 -3.37 5.11 -6.67
N GLN A 4 -4.27 4.35 -7.27
CA GLN A 4 -5.12 4.77 -8.36
C GLN A 4 -6.55 4.87 -7.84
N GLU A 5 -7.11 6.07 -7.91
CA GLU A 5 -8.47 6.34 -7.46
C GLU A 5 -9.35 6.61 -8.67
N TYR A 6 -10.41 5.80 -8.79
CA TYR A 6 -11.39 5.88 -9.86
C TYR A 6 -12.69 6.41 -9.25
N ASP A 7 -12.98 7.67 -9.55
CA ASP A 7 -14.12 8.40 -9.00
C ASP A 7 -15.47 7.95 -9.59
N GLU A 8 -16.50 8.76 -9.36
CA GLU A 8 -17.84 8.54 -9.90
C GLU A 8 -17.98 8.88 -11.39
N TYR A 9 -17.07 9.67 -11.94
CA TYR A 9 -17.08 10.07 -13.35
C TYR A 9 -16.39 9.01 -14.23
N CYS A 10 -15.68 8.06 -13.62
CA CYS A 10 -15.05 6.97 -14.32
C CYS A 10 -16.09 5.99 -14.92
N PRO A 11 -15.93 5.57 -16.20
CA PRO A 11 -16.81 4.61 -16.86
C PRO A 11 -16.96 3.26 -16.11
N ALA A 12 -18.04 2.56 -16.45
CA ALA A 12 -18.38 1.28 -15.86
C ALA A 12 -17.24 0.24 -15.97
N SER A 13 -17.23 -0.65 -14.97
CA SER A 13 -16.16 -1.49 -14.42
C SER A 13 -15.27 -0.81 -13.39
N ASN A 14 -14.87 0.45 -13.58
CA ASN A 14 -13.90 1.11 -12.68
C ASN A 14 -14.50 2.15 -11.74
N THR A 15 -15.77 2.54 -11.94
CA THR A 15 -16.48 3.54 -11.12
C THR A 15 -16.38 3.26 -9.60
N ARG A 16 -15.98 4.26 -8.82
CA ARG A 16 -15.88 4.23 -7.34
C ARG A 16 -14.99 3.10 -6.82
N ARG A 17 -13.80 2.93 -7.41
CA ARG A 17 -12.80 1.93 -6.99
C ARG A 17 -11.48 2.57 -6.62
N VAL A 18 -10.79 1.99 -5.66
CA VAL A 18 -9.39 2.33 -5.33
C VAL A 18 -8.50 1.12 -5.57
N TYR A 19 -7.31 1.34 -6.10
CA TYR A 19 -6.31 0.31 -6.33
C TYR A 19 -4.96 0.74 -5.76
N ILE A 20 -4.40 -0.05 -4.83
CA ILE A 20 -3.06 0.19 -4.30
C ILE A 20 -2.06 -0.42 -5.28
N SER A 21 -1.36 0.43 -6.04
CA SER A 21 -0.42 0.01 -7.07
C SER A 21 0.94 -0.36 -6.51
N TYR A 22 1.48 0.48 -5.62
CA TYR A 22 2.76 0.23 -4.97
C TYR A 22 2.67 0.57 -3.49
N LEU A 23 3.12 -0.39 -2.68
CA LEU A 23 3.28 -0.22 -1.25
C LEU A 23 4.70 -0.67 -0.91
N ASP A 24 5.46 0.23 -0.32
CA ASP A 24 6.84 -0.01 0.02
C ASP A 24 7.18 0.72 1.31
N THR A 25 8.13 0.18 2.07
CA THR A 25 8.46 0.64 3.43
C THR A 25 9.93 0.36 3.73
N VAL A 26 10.59 1.27 4.43
CA VAL A 26 11.98 1.08 4.90
C VAL A 26 12.02 0.96 6.43
N HIS A 27 12.82 0.04 6.97
CA HIS A 27 12.89 -0.26 8.40
C HIS A 27 13.80 0.69 9.22
N PHE A 28 13.76 2.01 8.96
CA PHE A 28 14.50 3.01 9.75
C PHE A 28 13.70 3.57 10.94
N PHE A 29 12.44 3.17 11.10
CA PHE A 29 11.61 3.66 12.19
C PHE A 29 12.18 3.15 13.53
N LEU A 30 12.51 4.08 14.43
CA LEU A 30 13.05 3.78 15.77
C LEU A 30 12.03 2.99 16.60
N GLY A 31 12.06 1.66 16.50
CA GLY A 31 11.13 0.77 17.19
C GLY A 31 11.38 -0.70 16.83
N ARG A 32 10.99 -1.62 17.72
CA ARG A 32 11.04 -3.06 17.44
C ARG A 32 10.26 -3.35 16.14
N ASN A 33 10.75 -4.25 15.28
CA ASN A 33 10.15 -4.62 13.98
C ASN A 33 8.61 -4.81 14.00
N PHE A 34 8.04 -5.27 15.11
CA PHE A 34 6.60 -5.42 15.30
C PHE A 34 5.83 -4.08 15.25
N ILE A 35 6.40 -3.02 15.82
CA ILE A 35 5.79 -1.69 15.90
C ILE A 35 5.68 -1.09 14.50
N VAL A 36 6.70 -1.27 13.66
CA VAL A 36 6.71 -0.78 12.28
C VAL A 36 5.60 -1.45 11.45
N LYS A 37 5.44 -2.78 11.59
CA LYS A 37 4.34 -3.51 10.93
C LYS A 37 2.96 -2.98 11.36
N VAL A 38 2.76 -2.70 12.64
CA VAL A 38 1.50 -2.15 13.16
C VAL A 38 1.22 -0.78 12.57
N TYR A 39 2.22 0.11 12.47
CA TYR A 39 2.03 1.43 11.87
C TYR A 39 1.66 1.35 10.37
N ILE A 40 2.34 0.48 9.63
CA ILE A 40 2.05 0.26 8.20
C ILE A 40 0.61 -0.25 8.02
N MET A 41 0.19 -1.21 8.84
CA MET A 41 -1.17 -1.76 8.78
C MET A 41 -2.22 -0.70 9.17
N LYS A 42 -1.95 0.10 10.20
CA LYS A 42 -2.83 1.21 10.60
C LYS A 42 -2.99 2.25 9.50
N PHE A 43 -1.91 2.58 8.80
CA PHE A 43 -1.97 3.53 7.68
C PHE A 43 -2.85 3.02 6.53
N GLN A 44 -2.73 1.74 6.17
CA GLN A 44 -3.58 1.13 5.14
C GLN A 44 -5.06 1.12 5.55
N ILE A 45 -5.36 0.75 6.80
CA ILE A 45 -6.73 0.75 7.33
C ILE A 45 -7.31 2.17 7.29
N ALA A 46 -6.53 3.17 7.73
CA ALA A 46 -6.95 4.57 7.72
C ALA A 46 -7.24 5.07 6.29
N TYR A 47 -6.43 4.68 5.31
CA TYR A 47 -6.67 5.01 3.90
C TYR A 47 -7.96 4.37 3.37
N LEU A 48 -8.22 3.11 3.68
CA LEU A 48 -9.46 2.43 3.26
C LEU A 48 -10.70 3.04 3.92
N ASP A 49 -10.61 3.44 5.18
CA ASP A 49 -11.69 4.14 5.86
C ASP A 49 -11.94 5.53 5.26
N TYR A 50 -10.88 6.28 4.96
CA TYR A 50 -10.97 7.54 4.23
C TYR A 50 -11.65 7.34 2.87
N ALA A 51 -11.23 6.34 2.08
CA ALA A 51 -11.81 6.06 0.77
C ALA A 51 -13.31 5.70 0.89
N LYS A 52 -13.68 4.90 1.90
CA LYS A 52 -15.07 4.58 2.18
C LYS A 52 -15.90 5.83 2.49
N GLN A 53 -15.38 6.75 3.31
CA GLN A 53 -16.05 8.01 3.64
C GLN A 53 -16.24 8.91 2.41
N HIS A 54 -15.35 8.83 1.42
CA HIS A 54 -15.44 9.57 0.16
C HIS A 54 -16.30 8.86 -0.90
N GLY A 55 -16.97 7.76 -0.54
CA GLY A 55 -17.91 7.06 -1.41
C GLY A 55 -17.28 6.10 -2.41
N TYR A 56 -16.01 5.72 -2.22
CA TYR A 56 -15.44 4.57 -2.92
C TYR A 56 -16.00 3.28 -2.36
N MET A 57 -16.42 2.37 -3.24
CA MET A 57 -17.15 1.16 -2.87
C MET A 57 -16.28 -0.10 -2.84
N HIS A 58 -15.17 -0.11 -3.58
CA HIS A 58 -14.29 -1.26 -3.67
C HIS A 58 -12.82 -0.85 -3.54
N GLY A 59 -12.08 -1.60 -2.73
CA GLY A 59 -10.62 -1.52 -2.66
C GLY A 59 -9.98 -2.77 -3.26
N HIS A 60 -8.97 -2.57 -4.10
CA HIS A 60 -8.22 -3.63 -4.79
C HIS A 60 -6.76 -3.58 -4.35
N ILE A 61 -6.22 -4.72 -3.93
CA ILE A 61 -4.83 -4.87 -3.51
C ILE A 61 -4.25 -6.06 -4.27
N TRP A 62 -3.17 -5.83 -5.01
CA TRP A 62 -2.37 -6.92 -5.55
C TRP A 62 -1.23 -7.24 -4.60
N ALA A 63 -1.36 -8.33 -3.85
CA ALA A 63 -0.34 -8.80 -2.92
C ALA A 63 0.79 -9.53 -3.67
N ARG A 64 1.64 -8.75 -4.35
CA ARG A 64 2.86 -9.25 -4.97
C ARG A 64 4.07 -8.77 -4.14
N PRO A 65 4.80 -9.66 -3.46
CA PRO A 65 6.06 -9.27 -2.85
C PRO A 65 7.05 -8.86 -3.95
N ALA A 66 7.90 -7.89 -3.62
CA ALA A 66 8.98 -7.48 -4.51
C ALA A 66 9.92 -8.67 -4.78
N SER A 67 10.54 -8.70 -5.95
CA SER A 67 11.63 -9.65 -6.24
C SER A 67 12.95 -9.08 -5.72
N GLU A 68 13.95 -9.92 -5.46
CA GLU A 68 15.25 -9.48 -4.91
C GLU A 68 15.92 -8.37 -5.75
N ASP A 69 15.60 -8.29 -7.04
CA ASP A 69 16.17 -7.33 -7.98
C ASP A 69 15.30 -6.09 -8.24
N VAL A 70 14.16 -5.93 -7.58
CA VAL A 70 13.18 -4.86 -7.89
C VAL A 70 12.78 -4.10 -6.63
N ASP A 71 13.21 -2.84 -6.56
CA ASP A 71 12.68 -1.88 -5.59
C ASP A 71 11.39 -1.24 -6.12
N TYR A 72 10.35 -1.12 -5.29
CA TYR A 72 9.08 -0.50 -5.71
C TYR A 72 9.10 1.02 -5.63
N ILE A 73 9.46 1.59 -4.48
CA ILE A 73 9.46 3.05 -4.25
C ILE A 73 10.81 3.51 -3.75
N PHE A 74 11.39 2.81 -2.77
CA PHE A 74 12.65 3.21 -2.15
C PHE A 74 13.81 2.50 -2.82
N HIS A 75 14.68 3.27 -3.48
CA HIS A 75 15.87 2.71 -4.10
C HIS A 75 16.89 2.25 -3.04
N CYS A 76 17.43 1.04 -3.21
CA CYS A 76 18.43 0.41 -2.34
C CYS A 76 17.94 0.15 -0.92
N HIS A 77 17.19 -0.95 -0.74
CA HIS A 77 16.82 -1.45 0.58
C HIS A 77 18.04 -1.96 1.37
N LEU A 78 17.93 -1.91 2.70
CA LEU A 78 18.95 -2.47 3.59
C LEU A 78 19.06 -4.00 3.37
N PRO A 79 20.28 -4.57 3.35
CA PRO A 79 20.47 -6.02 3.16
C PRO A 79 19.77 -6.88 4.21
N GLU A 80 19.58 -6.35 5.42
CA GLU A 80 18.92 -7.03 6.54
C GLU A 80 17.39 -6.98 6.46
N GLN A 81 16.83 -6.15 5.57
CA GLN A 81 15.39 -6.04 5.37
C GLN A 81 14.93 -7.19 4.46
N HIS A 82 14.46 -8.28 5.09
CA HIS A 82 13.92 -9.42 4.37
C HIS A 82 12.53 -9.12 3.79
N LEU A 83 12.34 -9.47 2.52
CA LEU A 83 11.05 -9.45 1.85
C LEU A 83 10.14 -10.57 2.40
N PRO A 84 8.83 -10.30 2.57
CA PRO A 84 7.88 -11.33 2.99
C PRO A 84 7.75 -12.41 1.91
N LYS A 85 7.73 -13.69 2.33
CA LYS A 85 7.46 -14.85 1.47
C LYS A 85 5.97 -15.09 1.30
#